data_AF-A0A7C7L592-F1
#
_entry.id   AF-A0A7C7L592-F1
#
_cell.length_a   1.000
_cell.length_b   1.000
_cell.length_c   1.000
_cell.angle_alpha   90.00
_cell.angle_beta   90.00
_cell.angle_gamma   90.00
#
_symmetry.space_group_name_H-M   'P 1'
#
loop_
_entity.id
_entity.type
_entity.pdbx_description
1 polymer ?
#
loop_
_entity_poly.entity_id
_entity_poly.type
_entity_poly.pdbx_seq_one_letter_code
_entity_poly.pdbx_strand_id
1 'polypeptide(L)'
;MRYMFPIALVLVVGCGGKGGTMRPGVPEDGRIFLDNRTEFTITASYFGEEGGTVETVVEAHQKKEISRAPLKGGTEVKVHLKSTREAGGFGPQIPETDVEVTVDGNIVIVVYRVGIYGNPRAWEYYVITQ
;
A
#
# COMPACT_ATOMS: atom_id res chain seq x y z
N MET A 1 17.86 67.71 37.78
CA MET A 1 19.30 67.72 37.42
C MET A 1 19.78 66.27 37.55
N ARG A 2 20.30 65.51 36.59
CA ARG A 2 20.94 65.65 35.25
C ARG A 2 20.59 64.34 34.49
N TYR A 3 19.93 64.36 33.33
CA TYR A 3 20.40 64.26 31.92
C TYR A 3 20.96 62.91 31.39
N MET A 4 20.42 62.53 30.20
CA MET A 4 20.91 61.66 29.08
C MET A 4 20.73 60.13 29.23
N PHE A 5 19.73 59.45 28.61
CA PHE A 5 19.44 59.07 27.18
C PHE A 5 20.49 58.08 26.55
N PRO A 6 20.12 57.21 25.58
CA PRO A 6 20.03 55.75 25.69
C PRO A 6 20.85 55.00 24.61
N ILE A 7 20.89 53.66 24.62
CA ILE A 7 21.24 52.86 23.43
C ILE A 7 20.25 51.71 23.29
N ALA A 8 19.41 51.81 22.27
CA ALA A 8 18.74 50.70 21.63
C ALA A 8 19.71 50.04 20.63
N LEU A 9 19.69 48.72 20.52
CA LEU A 9 20.07 48.03 19.29
C LEU A 9 19.07 46.89 19.02
N VAL A 10 18.26 47.12 18.00
CA VAL A 10 17.40 46.16 17.29
C VAL A 10 18.25 45.46 16.23
N LEU A 11 18.01 44.16 15.98
CA LEU A 11 18.06 43.44 14.68
C LEU A 11 17.62 41.98 14.93
N VAL A 12 16.34 41.65 14.83
CA VAL A 12 15.66 40.99 13.67
C VAL A 12 16.50 39.89 12.99
N VAL A 13 16.15 38.62 13.26
CA VAL A 13 15.97 37.61 12.20
C VAL A 13 14.72 36.80 12.56
N GLY A 14 13.63 37.06 11.83
CA GLY A 14 12.49 36.16 11.79
C GLY A 14 12.90 34.88 11.07
N CYS A 15 12.58 33.73 11.67
CA CYS A 15 12.27 32.55 10.89
C CYS A 15 10.74 32.44 10.87
N GLY A 16 10.15 33.15 9.92
CA GLY A 16 8.81 32.85 9.45
C GLY A 16 8.84 31.47 8.80
N GLY A 17 8.58 30.45 9.60
CA GLY A 17 8.21 29.13 9.12
C GLY A 17 6.77 28.92 9.51
N LYS A 18 5.86 29.17 8.57
CA LYS A 18 4.48 28.67 8.60
C LYS A 18 4.58 27.15 8.63
N GLY A 19 4.86 26.60 9.80
CA GLY A 19 4.78 25.18 10.09
C GLY A 19 3.32 24.85 9.98
N GLY A 20 2.92 24.52 8.75
CA GLY A 20 1.59 24.04 8.45
C GLY A 20 1.26 23.01 9.51
N THR A 21 0.14 23.23 10.18
CA THR A 21 -0.54 22.17 10.87
C THR A 21 -0.52 20.98 9.93
N MET A 22 0.26 19.95 10.25
CA MET A 22 0.08 18.63 9.70
C MET A 22 -1.29 18.21 10.25
N ARG A 23 -2.35 18.73 9.61
CA ARG A 23 -3.68 18.20 9.80
C ARG A 23 -3.52 16.71 9.53
N PRO A 24 -4.06 15.82 10.39
CA PRO A 24 -4.21 14.42 10.01
C PRO A 24 -4.83 14.45 8.61
N GLY A 25 -4.09 13.99 7.61
CA GLY A 25 -4.56 13.99 6.24
C GLY A 25 -5.86 13.19 6.23
N VAL A 26 -6.92 13.76 5.66
CA VAL A 26 -8.09 12.93 5.37
C VAL A 26 -7.60 11.90 4.37
N PRO A 27 -7.69 10.58 4.68
CA PRO A 27 -7.19 9.56 3.77
C PRO A 27 -7.82 9.70 2.39
N GLU A 28 -7.03 9.53 1.34
CA GLU A 28 -7.50 9.75 -0.03
C GLU A 28 -8.23 8.51 -0.58
N ASP A 29 -9.30 8.71 -1.36
CA ASP A 29 -9.95 7.65 -2.12
C ASP A 29 -8.96 7.07 -3.15
N GLY A 30 -9.06 5.77 -3.44
CA GLY A 30 -8.04 5.11 -4.26
C GLY A 30 -8.45 3.80 -4.89
N ARG A 31 -7.55 3.24 -5.70
CA ARG A 31 -7.69 1.92 -6.34
C ARG A 31 -6.57 1.00 -5.90
N ILE A 32 -6.80 -0.31 -6.00
CA ILE A 32 -5.79 -1.31 -5.67
C ILE A 32 -5.30 -1.99 -6.95
N PHE A 33 -3.99 -2.05 -7.10
CA PHE A 33 -3.30 -2.71 -8.18
C PHE A 33 -2.41 -3.82 -7.64
N LEU A 34 -2.31 -4.92 -8.39
CA LEU A 34 -1.32 -5.96 -8.18
C LEU A 34 -0.28 -5.88 -9.30
N ASP A 35 0.99 -5.68 -8.92
CA ASP A 35 2.17 -5.75 -9.79
C ASP A 35 2.86 -7.09 -9.54
N ASN A 36 2.60 -8.05 -10.43
CA ASN A 36 3.19 -9.38 -10.36
C ASN A 36 4.53 -9.40 -11.08
N ARG A 37 5.64 -9.44 -10.34
CA ARG A 37 6.99 -9.51 -10.89
C ARG A 37 7.56 -10.91 -10.96
N THR A 38 6.75 -11.91 -10.62
CA THR A 38 7.15 -13.32 -10.59
C THR A 38 6.85 -14.01 -11.91
N GLU A 39 7.39 -15.22 -12.09
CA GLU A 39 7.12 -16.11 -13.22
C GLU A 39 5.78 -16.86 -13.12
N PHE A 40 5.03 -16.70 -12.02
CA PHE A 40 3.77 -17.41 -11.79
C PHE A 40 2.57 -16.51 -12.08
N THR A 41 1.49 -17.08 -12.60
CA THR A 41 0.19 -16.38 -12.61
C THR A 41 -0.37 -16.34 -11.19
N ILE A 42 -0.91 -15.18 -10.79
CA ILE A 42 -1.49 -14.95 -9.47
C ILE A 42 -2.97 -14.58 -9.64
N THR A 43 -3.83 -15.24 -8.88
CA THR A 43 -5.21 -14.82 -8.66
C THR A 43 -5.27 -13.96 -7.41
N ALA A 44 -5.78 -12.74 -7.56
CA ALA A 44 -6.09 -11.85 -6.45
C ALA A 44 -7.59 -11.82 -6.22
N SER A 45 -8.01 -12.14 -5.01
CA SER A 45 -9.40 -12.08 -4.56
C SER A 45 -9.52 -11.00 -3.50
N TYR A 46 -10.22 -9.90 -3.80
CA TYR A 46 -10.51 -8.88 -2.80
C TYR A 46 -11.94 -9.04 -2.27
N PHE A 47 -12.11 -8.84 -0.96
CA PHE A 47 -13.40 -8.83 -0.29
C PHE A 47 -13.81 -7.37 -0.05
N GLY A 48 -14.83 -6.91 -0.79
CA GLY A 48 -15.46 -5.61 -0.50
C GLY A 48 -16.46 -5.71 0.65
N GLU A 49 -16.75 -4.58 1.31
CA GLU A 49 -17.74 -4.49 2.40
C GLU A 49 -19.15 -4.98 1.99
N GLU A 50 -19.48 -4.94 0.69
CA GLU A 50 -20.76 -5.42 0.14
C GLU A 50 -20.79 -6.93 -0.17
N GLY A 51 -19.80 -7.70 0.29
CA GLY A 51 -19.84 -9.17 0.27
C GLY A 51 -19.59 -9.84 -1.09
N GLY A 52 -19.24 -9.08 -2.13
CA GLY A 52 -18.82 -9.61 -3.42
C GLY A 52 -17.32 -9.90 -3.45
N THR A 53 -16.93 -11.17 -3.58
CA THR A 53 -15.54 -11.54 -3.92
C THR A 53 -15.29 -11.24 -5.40
N VAL A 54 -14.22 -10.50 -5.68
CA VAL A 54 -13.79 -10.26 -7.05
C VAL A 54 -12.46 -10.92 -7.26
N GLU A 55 -12.43 -11.90 -8.17
CA GLU A 55 -11.21 -12.56 -8.57
C GLU A 55 -10.64 -11.90 -9.81
N THR A 56 -9.37 -11.51 -9.75
CA THR A 56 -8.62 -10.94 -10.86
C THR A 56 -7.38 -11.78 -11.10
N VAL A 57 -7.25 -12.29 -12.33
CA VAL A 57 -6.05 -13.03 -12.76
C VAL A 57 -5.00 -12.08 -13.29
N VAL A 58 -3.83 -12.10 -12.67
CA VAL A 58 -2.66 -11.28 -13.02
C VAL A 58 -1.54 -12.21 -13.48
N GLU A 59 -1.29 -12.19 -14.79
CA GLU A 59 -0.25 -13.01 -15.40
C GLU A 59 1.15 -12.61 -14.92
N ALA A 60 2.12 -13.49 -15.15
CA ALA A 60 3.53 -13.22 -14.87
C ALA A 60 3.98 -11.90 -15.52
N HIS A 61 4.74 -11.11 -14.76
CA HIS A 61 5.28 -9.81 -15.19
C HIS A 61 4.23 -8.78 -15.63
N GLN A 62 2.99 -8.87 -15.15
CA GLN A 62 1.93 -7.90 -15.42
C GLN A 62 1.52 -7.12 -14.17
N LYS A 63 1.06 -5.88 -14.42
CA LYS A 63 0.34 -5.06 -13.44
C LYS A 63 -1.12 -4.94 -13.85
N LYS A 64 -2.06 -5.21 -12.94
CA LYS A 64 -3.50 -5.03 -13.18
C LYS A 64 -4.19 -4.37 -11.99
N GLU A 65 -5.24 -3.62 -12.28
CA GLU A 65 -6.19 -3.17 -11.26
C GLU A 65 -6.99 -4.38 -10.78
N ILE A 66 -7.10 -4.54 -9.46
CA ILE A 66 -7.84 -5.64 -8.83
C ILE A 66 -9.12 -5.17 -8.16
N SER A 67 -9.25 -3.87 -7.85
CA SER A 67 -10.50 -3.25 -7.39
C SER A 67 -11.47 -3.05 -8.56
N ARG A 68 -12.79 -3.27 -8.37
CA ARG A 68 -13.79 -2.96 -9.42
C ARG A 68 -14.12 -1.47 -9.54
N ALA A 69 -13.97 -0.74 -8.45
CA ALA A 69 -14.31 0.66 -8.34
C ALA A 69 -13.35 1.35 -7.36
N PRO A 70 -13.24 2.68 -7.40
CA PRO A 70 -12.54 3.44 -6.37
C PRO A 70 -13.10 3.13 -4.99
N LEU A 71 -12.21 2.86 -4.05
CA LEU A 71 -12.48 2.61 -2.65
C LEU A 71 -12.36 3.90 -1.85
N LYS A 72 -13.09 3.99 -0.74
CA LYS A 72 -13.02 5.15 0.14
C LYS A 72 -11.72 5.19 0.90
N GLY A 73 -11.17 6.39 1.07
CA GLY A 73 -10.03 6.60 1.94
C GLY A 73 -10.32 6.13 3.36
N GLY A 74 -9.36 5.43 3.97
CA GLY A 74 -9.45 4.83 5.30
C GLY A 74 -10.11 3.44 5.32
N THR A 75 -10.61 2.93 4.20
CA THR A 75 -11.14 1.57 4.12
C THR A 75 -10.01 0.55 4.31
N GLU A 76 -10.19 -0.38 5.23
CA GLU A 76 -9.33 -1.56 5.40
C GLU A 76 -9.77 -2.66 4.43
N VAL A 77 -8.82 -3.21 3.68
CA VAL A 77 -9.08 -4.23 2.67
C VAL A 77 -8.15 -5.41 2.88
N LYS A 78 -8.72 -6.61 2.86
CA LYS A 78 -7.99 -7.87 2.79
C LYS A 78 -7.99 -8.39 1.35
N VAL A 79 -6.79 -8.53 0.77
CA VAL A 79 -6.57 -9.09 -0.55
C VAL A 79 -5.96 -10.48 -0.38
N HIS A 80 -6.70 -11.51 -0.78
CA HIS A 80 -6.22 -12.87 -0.82
C HIS A 80 -5.47 -13.11 -2.13
N LEU A 81 -4.23 -13.59 -2.05
CA LEU A 81 -3.37 -13.89 -3.18
C LEU A 81 -3.14 -15.39 -3.27
N LYS A 82 -3.29 -15.96 -4.46
CA LYS A 82 -3.13 -17.39 -4.72
C LYS A 82 -2.36 -17.60 -6.02
N SER A 83 -1.33 -18.45 -6.01
CA SER A 83 -0.64 -18.83 -7.24
C SER A 83 -1.46 -19.86 -8.03
N THR A 84 -1.35 -19.91 -9.35
CA THR A 84 -2.05 -20.94 -10.15
C THR A 84 -1.30 -22.27 -10.23
N ARG A 85 -0.02 -22.32 -9.82
CA ARG A 85 0.81 -23.53 -9.89
C ARG A 85 1.10 -24.12 -8.53
N GLU A 86 1.15 -25.45 -8.49
CA GLU A 86 1.59 -26.22 -7.34
C GLU A 86 3.09 -26.04 -7.12
N ALA A 87 3.44 -25.80 -5.87
CA ALA A 87 4.79 -25.54 -5.44
C ALA A 87 5.51 -26.85 -5.05
N GLY A 88 5.78 -27.73 -6.01
CA GLY A 88 6.74 -28.84 -5.87
C GLY A 88 6.25 -30.16 -5.23
N GLY A 89 7.05 -31.22 -5.41
CA GLY A 89 6.65 -32.65 -5.39
C GLY A 89 6.32 -33.35 -4.06
N PHE A 90 6.01 -32.62 -2.98
CA PHE A 90 5.42 -33.20 -1.76
C PHE A 90 3.93 -32.82 -1.66
N GLY A 91 3.16 -33.27 -2.66
CA GLY A 91 1.72 -33.04 -2.74
C GLY A 91 1.31 -31.64 -3.22
N PRO A 92 0.04 -31.49 -3.67
CA PRO A 92 -0.46 -30.28 -4.29
C PRO A 92 -0.73 -29.19 -3.24
N GLN A 93 0.29 -28.43 -2.84
CA GLN A 93 0.09 -27.21 -2.07
C GLN A 93 0.26 -26.00 -2.97
N ILE A 94 -0.87 -25.38 -3.29
CA ILE A 94 -0.90 -24.10 -3.96
C ILE A 94 -0.57 -23.03 -2.91
N PRO A 95 0.49 -22.23 -3.07
CA PRO A 95 0.82 -21.19 -2.11
C PRO A 95 -0.21 -20.07 -2.18
N GLU A 96 -0.67 -19.63 -1.00
CA GLU A 96 -1.63 -18.54 -0.82
C GLU A 96 -1.27 -17.67 0.39
N THR A 97 -1.68 -16.41 0.38
CA THR A 97 -1.43 -15.44 1.47
C THR A 97 -2.48 -14.33 1.48
N ASP A 98 -2.68 -13.68 2.62
CA ASP A 98 -3.55 -12.51 2.75
C ASP A 98 -2.71 -11.25 2.95
N VAL A 99 -3.03 -10.20 2.19
CA VAL A 99 -2.42 -8.87 2.30
C VAL A 99 -3.48 -7.90 2.81
N GLU A 100 -3.26 -7.36 4.01
CA GLU A 100 -4.10 -6.32 4.60
C GLU A 100 -3.54 -4.94 4.23
N VAL A 101 -4.38 -4.06 3.68
CA VAL A 101 -4.02 -2.71 3.28
C VAL A 101 -5.08 -1.71 3.71
N THR A 102 -4.68 -0.50 4.06
CA THR A 102 -5.59 0.63 4.33
C THR A 102 -5.50 1.61 3.17
N VAL A 103 -6.65 1.94 2.56
CA VAL A 103 -6.74 2.85 1.41
C VAL A 103 -6.35 4.27 1.84
N ASP A 104 -5.35 4.84 1.17
CA ASP A 104 -4.92 6.23 1.32
C ASP A 104 -4.33 6.72 -0.02
N GLY A 105 -5.16 6.76 -1.04
CA GLY A 105 -4.73 6.89 -2.44
C GLY A 105 -4.52 5.55 -3.14
N ASN A 106 -3.79 5.54 -4.25
CA ASN A 106 -3.65 4.34 -5.05
C ASN A 106 -2.65 3.37 -4.40
N ILE A 107 -3.09 2.14 -4.18
CA ILE A 107 -2.25 1.10 -3.58
C ILE A 107 -1.72 0.19 -4.68
N VAL A 108 -0.42 -0.11 -4.62
CA VAL A 108 0.22 -1.12 -5.45
C VAL A 108 0.83 -2.19 -4.56
N ILE A 109 0.26 -3.39 -4.61
CA ILE A 109 0.84 -4.59 -4.02
C ILE A 109 1.85 -5.14 -5.03
N VAL A 110 3.13 -5.12 -4.70
CA VAL A 110 4.18 -5.66 -5.56
C VAL A 110 4.63 -7.01 -5.04
N VAL A 111 4.34 -8.06 -5.79
CA VAL A 111 4.80 -9.42 -5.47
C VAL A 111 6.04 -9.70 -6.30
N TYR A 112 7.14 -10.02 -5.64
CA TYR A 112 8.42 -10.31 -6.30
C TYR A 112 8.95 -11.71 -5.99
N ARG A 113 8.29 -12.44 -5.09
CA ARG A 113 8.57 -13.86 -4.89
C ARG A 113 7.33 -14.65 -4.48
N VAL A 114 7.18 -15.81 -5.11
CA VAL A 114 6.30 -16.88 -4.65
C VAL A 114 7.17 -18.11 -4.45
N GLY A 115 7.29 -18.52 -3.19
CA GLY A 115 8.13 -19.60 -2.75
C GLY A 115 7.52 -20.93 -3.11
N ILE A 116 8.41 -21.84 -3.43
CA ILE A 116 8.07 -23.22 -3.75
C ILE A 116 8.12 -24.00 -2.42
N TYR A 117 7.29 -25.04 -2.22
CA TYR A 117 7.20 -25.92 -1.05
C TYR A 117 6.44 -25.43 0.19
N GLY A 118 5.12 -25.24 0.10
CA GLY A 118 4.21 -25.31 1.27
C GLY A 118 4.52 -24.41 2.47
N ASN A 119 5.36 -23.39 2.28
CA ASN A 119 5.92 -22.58 3.34
C ASN A 119 5.13 -21.26 3.40
N PRO A 120 4.58 -20.84 4.54
CA PRO A 120 3.91 -19.54 4.67
C PRO A 120 4.86 -18.35 4.45
N ARG A 121 6.19 -18.55 4.51
CA ARG A 121 7.21 -17.59 4.02
C ARG A 121 7.43 -17.63 2.50
N ALA A 122 6.56 -18.31 1.76
CA ALA A 122 6.65 -18.37 0.30
C ALA A 122 6.45 -16.99 -0.32
N TRP A 123 5.63 -16.13 0.27
CA TRP A 123 5.33 -14.85 -0.35
C TRP A 123 6.29 -13.78 0.11
N GLU A 124 6.96 -13.13 -0.83
CA GLU A 124 7.67 -11.88 -0.58
C GLU A 124 7.03 -10.78 -1.44
N TYR A 125 6.52 -9.76 -0.75
CA TYR A 125 5.84 -8.62 -1.35
C TYR A 125 6.12 -7.35 -0.56
N TYR A 126 5.84 -6.21 -1.16
CA TYR A 126 5.77 -4.92 -0.47
C TYR A 126 4.59 -4.11 -1.02
N VAL A 127 4.12 -3.14 -0.24
CA VAL A 127 2.97 -2.29 -0.58
C VAL A 127 3.46 -0.86 -0.76
N ILE A 128 3.06 -0.22 -1.86
CA ILE A 128 3.31 1.19 -2.13
C ILE A 128 1.98 1.93 -2.17
N THR A 129 1.94 3.10 -1.56
CA THR A 129 0.85 4.07 -1.67
C THR A 129 1.29 5.23 -2.58
N GLN A 130 0.43 5.63 -3.52
CA GLN A 130 0.70 6.66 -4.54
C GLN A 130 -0.37 7.74 -4.60
#